data_AF-A0A3D2IFH0-F1
#
_entry.id   AF-A0A3D2IFH0-F1
#
_cell.length_a   1.000
_cell.length_b   1.000
_cell.length_c   1.000
_cell.angle_alpha   90.00
_cell.angle_beta   90.00
_cell.angle_gamma   90.00
#
_symmetry.space_group_name_H-M   'P 1'
#
loop_
_entity.id
_entity.type
_entity.pdbx_description
1 polymer ?
#
loop_
_entity_poly.entity_id
_entity_poly.type
_entity_poly.pdbx_seq_one_letter_code
_entity_poly.pdbx_strand_id
1 'polypeptide(L)'
;MSNYDARAERRKNRRKLYNRLNKNEIKSKQLTRKYGITTDDYDRMVENQNNKCKICGTNEPRGIGGWKVDHCHTTGKVRGLLCNNCNVGLGYFQDNIEYLEAAIQYLIDSSDT
;
A
#
# COMPACT_ATOMS: atom_id res chain seq x y z
N MET A 1 -4.76 -35.42 -14.43
CA MET A 1 -4.14 -34.50 -13.45
C MET A 1 -3.25 -35.33 -12.53
N SER A 2 -1.97 -34.98 -12.38
CA SER A 2 -1.03 -35.84 -11.64
C SER A 2 -1.27 -35.78 -10.12
N ASN A 3 -0.80 -36.79 -9.38
CA ASN A 3 -0.85 -36.82 -7.92
C ASN A 3 -0.09 -35.63 -7.30
N TYR A 4 0.94 -35.13 -7.99
CA TYR A 4 1.68 -33.93 -7.62
C TYR A 4 0.80 -32.67 -7.70
N ASP A 5 0.07 -32.47 -8.81
CA ASP A 5 -0.82 -31.32 -9.01
C ASP A 5 -1.93 -31.29 -7.96
N ALA A 6 -2.49 -32.45 -7.63
CA ALA A 6 -3.54 -32.58 -6.61
C ALA A 6 -3.04 -32.26 -5.19
N ARG A 7 -1.76 -32.50 -4.88
CA ARG A 7 -1.14 -32.11 -3.59
C ARG A 7 -0.85 -30.62 -3.54
N ALA A 8 -0.32 -30.06 -4.63
CA ALA A 8 -0.06 -28.63 -4.76
C ALA A 8 -1.34 -27.81 -4.61
N GLU A 9 -2.43 -28.22 -5.28
CA GLU A 9 -3.72 -27.53 -5.21
C GLU A 9 -4.33 -27.60 -3.80
N ARG A 10 -4.25 -28.76 -3.12
CA ARG A 10 -4.67 -28.90 -1.72
C ARG A 10 -3.90 -27.97 -0.77
N ARG A 11 -2.58 -27.84 -0.96
CA ARG A 11 -1.75 -26.91 -0.18
C ARG A 11 -2.15 -25.46 -0.42
N LYS A 12 -2.38 -25.08 -1.69
CA LYS A 12 -2.83 -23.74 -2.08
C LYS A 12 -4.18 -23.39 -1.44
N ASN A 13 -5.16 -24.29 -1.50
CA ASN A 13 -6.48 -24.06 -0.94
C ASN A 13 -6.48 -23.97 0.58
N ARG A 14 -5.67 -24.79 1.26
CA ARG A 14 -5.45 -24.68 2.70
C ARG A 14 -4.84 -23.32 3.10
N ARG A 15 -3.84 -22.84 2.36
CA ARG A 15 -3.23 -21.52 2.61
C ARG A 15 -4.23 -20.39 2.41
N LYS A 16 -5.05 -20.44 1.35
CA LYS A 16 -6.12 -19.46 1.11
C LYS A 16 -7.12 -19.43 2.25
N LEU A 17 -7.58 -20.60 2.71
CA LEU A 17 -8.50 -20.72 3.84
C LEU A 17 -7.88 -20.15 5.12
N TYR A 18 -6.64 -20.52 5.44
CA TYR A 18 -5.93 -19.97 6.60
C TYR A 18 -5.81 -18.45 6.55
N ASN A 19 -5.42 -17.88 5.40
CA ASN A 19 -5.30 -16.43 5.24
C ASN A 19 -6.65 -15.71 5.37
N ARG A 20 -7.75 -16.34 4.92
CA ARG A 20 -9.10 -15.81 5.06
C ARG A 20 -9.56 -15.81 6.52
N LEU A 21 -9.35 -16.93 7.23
CA LEU A 21 -9.75 -17.08 8.63
C LEU A 21 -8.94 -16.18 9.59
N ASN A 22 -7.65 -15.96 9.29
CA ASN A 22 -6.74 -15.22 10.16
C ASN A 22 -6.39 -13.83 9.60
N LYS A 23 -7.26 -13.25 8.77
CA LYS A 23 -6.99 -12.00 8.01
C LYS A 23 -6.53 -10.85 8.92
N ASN A 24 -7.20 -10.65 10.06
CA ASN A 24 -6.91 -9.54 10.97
C ASN A 24 -5.57 -9.73 11.69
N GLU A 25 -5.30 -10.93 12.18
CA GLU A 25 -4.02 -11.26 12.83
C GLU A 25 -2.86 -11.12 11.85
N ILE A 26 -3.03 -11.59 10.61
CA ILE A 26 -2.04 -11.44 9.54
C ILE A 26 -1.79 -9.96 9.24
N LYS A 27 -2.86 -9.15 9.13
CA LYS A 27 -2.74 -7.70 8.89
C LYS A 27 -1.98 -7.03 10.04
N SER A 28 -2.34 -7.32 11.30
CA SER A 28 -1.68 -6.77 12.48
C SER A 28 -0.18 -7.11 12.49
N LYS A 29 0.17 -8.39 12.32
CA LYS A 29 1.57 -8.85 12.22
C LYS A 29 2.32 -8.17 11.07
N GLN A 30 1.67 -7.95 9.92
CA GLN A 30 2.29 -7.25 8.78
C GLN A 30 2.56 -5.77 9.09
N LEU A 31 1.61 -5.08 9.73
CA LEU A 31 1.78 -3.68 10.11
C LEU A 31 2.96 -3.51 11.08
N THR A 32 3.01 -4.33 12.12
CA THR A 32 4.10 -4.28 13.11
C THR A 32 5.43 -4.64 12.47
N ARG A 33 5.50 -5.72 11.70
CA ARG A 33 6.77 -6.18 11.09
C ARG A 33 7.31 -5.19 10.05
N LYS A 34 6.45 -4.63 9.20
CA LYS A 34 6.89 -3.82 8.05
C LYS A 34 7.05 -2.35 8.40
N TYR A 35 6.21 -1.83 9.28
CA TYR A 35 6.12 -0.39 9.54
C TYR A 35 6.33 -0.03 11.02
N GLY A 36 6.43 -1.02 11.92
CA GLY A 36 6.58 -0.77 13.35
C GLY A 36 5.33 -0.21 14.02
N ILE A 37 4.15 -0.32 13.38
CA ILE A 37 2.90 0.25 13.90
C ILE A 37 1.89 -0.84 14.27
N THR A 38 1.04 -0.54 15.24
CA THR A 38 -0.11 -1.37 15.62
C THR A 38 -1.30 -1.13 14.70
N THR A 39 -2.36 -1.95 14.85
CA THR A 39 -3.66 -1.66 14.21
C THR A 39 -4.25 -0.35 14.70
N ASP A 40 -4.10 -0.04 15.99
CA ASP A 40 -4.66 1.17 16.59
C ASP A 40 -3.90 2.42 16.11
N ASP A 41 -2.59 2.32 15.89
CA ASP A 41 -1.81 3.37 15.23
C ASP A 41 -2.33 3.63 13.82
N TYR A 42 -2.58 2.56 13.06
CA TYR A 42 -3.12 2.67 11.71
C TYR A 42 -4.50 3.34 11.73
N ASP A 43 -5.39 2.95 12.65
CA ASP A 43 -6.73 3.55 12.76
C ASP A 43 -6.66 5.03 13.17
N ARG A 44 -5.79 5.37 14.13
CA ARG A 44 -5.48 6.78 14.46
C ARG A 44 -4.95 7.56 13.25
N MET A 45 -4.11 6.96 12.42
CA MET A 45 -3.65 7.60 11.18
C MET A 45 -4.79 7.87 10.20
N VAL A 46 -5.77 6.95 10.08
CA VAL A 46 -6.97 7.16 9.25
C VAL A 46 -7.76 8.36 9.76
N GLU A 47 -8.00 8.43 11.06
CA GLU A 47 -8.74 9.52 11.71
C GLU A 47 -8.00 10.87 11.55
N ASN A 48 -6.71 10.91 11.87
CA ASN A 48 -5.89 12.11 11.76
C ASN A 48 -5.79 12.63 10.31
N GLN A 49 -5.94 11.76 9.31
CA GLN A 49 -6.01 12.13 7.91
C GLN A 49 -7.43 12.39 7.40
N ASN A 50 -8.43 12.47 8.28
CA ASN A 50 -9.84 12.65 7.94
C ASN A 50 -10.34 11.62 6.91
N ASN A 51 -9.85 10.39 7.00
CA ASN A 51 -10.11 9.29 6.07
C ASN A 51 -9.85 9.68 4.60
N LYS A 52 -8.74 10.40 4.35
CA LYS A 52 -8.32 10.84 3.01
C LYS A 52 -6.87 10.49 2.70
N CYS A 53 -6.59 10.35 1.42
CA CYS A 53 -5.22 10.23 0.89
C CYS A 53 -4.40 11.47 1.25
N LYS A 54 -3.19 11.27 1.80
CA LYS A 54 -2.29 12.38 2.16
C LYS A 54 -1.77 13.17 0.96
N ILE A 55 -1.80 12.58 -0.25
CA ILE A 55 -1.34 13.23 -1.49
C ILE A 55 -2.50 13.88 -2.25
N CYS A 56 -3.45 13.08 -2.74
CA CYS A 56 -4.52 13.61 -3.62
C CYS A 56 -5.81 13.99 -2.90
N GLY A 57 -5.92 13.79 -1.58
CA GLY A 57 -7.10 14.18 -0.80
C GLY A 57 -8.38 13.37 -1.06
N THR A 58 -8.35 12.37 -1.95
CA THR A 58 -9.51 11.48 -2.15
C THR A 58 -9.88 10.76 -0.86
N ASN A 59 -11.16 10.49 -0.66
CA ASN A 59 -11.69 9.61 0.39
C ASN A 59 -11.83 8.15 -0.08
N GLU A 60 -11.39 7.85 -1.30
CA GLU A 60 -11.44 6.50 -1.87
C GLU A 60 -10.03 5.87 -1.87
N PRO A 61 -9.76 4.87 -1.02
CA PRO A 61 -8.45 4.21 -1.00
C PRO A 61 -8.13 3.43 -2.28
N ARG A 62 -9.17 3.05 -3.04
CA ARG A 62 -9.11 2.39 -4.36
C ARG A 62 -8.14 1.20 -4.41
N GLY A 63 -8.39 0.12 -3.66
CA GLY A 63 -7.58 -1.09 -3.75
C GLY A 63 -7.87 -2.12 -2.66
N ILE A 64 -7.32 -3.33 -2.83
CA ILE A 64 -7.49 -4.41 -1.84
C ILE A 64 -6.79 -4.02 -0.53
N GLY A 65 -7.51 -4.10 0.59
CA GLY A 65 -6.94 -3.86 1.91
C GLY A 65 -6.97 -2.40 2.39
N GLY A 66 -7.63 -1.49 1.66
CA GLY A 66 -7.82 -0.10 2.09
C GLY A 66 -6.61 0.79 1.83
N TRP A 67 -6.42 1.80 2.69
CA TRP A 67 -5.31 2.75 2.59
C TRP A 67 -3.94 2.05 2.63
N LYS A 68 -2.99 2.58 1.87
CA LYS A 68 -1.62 2.09 1.82
C LYS A 68 -0.77 2.88 2.80
N VAL A 69 -0.05 2.17 3.67
CA VAL A 69 0.95 2.79 4.54
C VAL A 69 2.18 3.09 3.71
N ASP A 70 2.42 4.37 3.50
CA ASP A 70 3.59 4.90 2.82
C ASP A 70 4.70 5.18 3.84
N HIS A 71 5.94 4.86 3.46
CA HIS A 71 7.11 4.94 4.33
C HIS A 71 8.36 5.25 3.51
N CYS A 72 9.31 5.96 4.12
CA CYS A 72 10.59 6.24 3.51
C CYS A 72 11.41 4.94 3.43
N HIS A 73 11.82 4.53 2.22
CA HIS A 73 12.59 3.29 2.03
C HIS A 73 14.00 3.33 2.64
N THR A 74 14.55 4.52 2.91
CA THR A 74 15.87 4.69 3.56
C THR A 74 15.80 4.59 5.07
N THR A 75 14.78 5.22 5.69
CA THR A 75 14.69 5.35 7.16
C THR A 75 13.67 4.40 7.79
N GLY A 76 12.80 3.80 6.99
CA GLY A 76 11.64 3.04 7.48
C GLY A 76 10.53 3.90 8.09
N LYS A 77 10.72 5.22 8.21
CA LYS A 77 9.76 6.12 8.84
C LYS A 77 8.48 6.21 8.01
N VAL A 78 7.34 5.96 8.65
CA VAL A 78 6.02 6.13 8.05
C VAL A 78 5.79 7.60 7.68
N ARG A 79 5.39 7.85 6.43
CA ARG A 79 5.08 9.18 5.89
C ARG A 79 3.58 9.48 5.98
N GLY A 80 2.71 8.48 5.79
CA GLY A 80 1.26 8.63 5.90
C GLY A 80 0.47 7.53 5.20
N LEU A 81 -0.84 7.72 5.09
CA LEU A 81 -1.75 6.85 4.36
C LEU A 81 -2.07 7.42 2.97
N LEU A 82 -1.94 6.58 1.94
CA LEU A 82 -2.18 6.95 0.55
C LEU A 82 -3.25 6.06 -0.09
N CYS A 83 -3.98 6.60 -1.07
CA CYS A 83 -4.75 5.76 -1.98
C CYS A 83 -3.79 4.91 -2.82
N ASN A 84 -4.29 3.82 -3.40
CA ASN A 84 -3.47 2.91 -4.20
C ASN A 84 -2.77 3.62 -5.36
N ASN A 85 -3.47 4.52 -6.05
CA ASN A 85 -2.93 5.23 -7.22
C ASN A 85 -1.74 6.11 -6.83
N CYS A 86 -1.85 6.89 -5.76
CA CYS A 86 -0.74 7.73 -5.28
C CYS A 86 0.43 6.88 -4.79
N ASN A 87 0.18 5.80 -4.05
CA ASN A 87 1.25 4.93 -3.57
C ASN A 87 2.00 4.24 -4.72
N VAL A 88 1.27 3.73 -5.71
CA VAL A 88 1.87 3.09 -6.90
C VAL A 88 2.59 4.13 -7.76
N GLY A 89 2.01 5.32 -7.94
CA GLY A 89 2.63 6.43 -8.64
C GLY A 89 3.99 6.80 -8.06
N LEU A 90 4.09 7.00 -6.74
CA LEU A 90 5.37 7.24 -6.06
C LEU A 90 6.37 6.10 -6.32
N GLY A 91 5.91 4.85 -6.25
CA GLY A 91 6.74 3.68 -6.53
C GLY A 91 7.26 3.63 -7.97
N TYR A 92 6.49 4.07 -8.97
CA TYR A 92 6.97 4.15 -10.36
C TYR A 92 8.06 5.21 -10.55
N PHE A 93 7.99 6.29 -9.78
CA PHE A 93 9.06 7.29 -9.70
C PHE A 93 10.17 6.89 -8.71
N GLN A 94 10.11 5.69 -8.13
CA GLN A 94 11.10 5.13 -7.21
C GLN A 94 11.38 6.02 -5.99
N ASP A 95 10.38 6.79 -5.55
CA ASP A 95 10.52 7.81 -4.51
C ASP A 95 11.63 8.86 -4.82
N ASN A 96 12.03 9.00 -6.09
CA ASN A 96 13.07 9.92 -6.52
C ASN A 96 12.48 11.31 -6.80
N ILE A 97 12.99 12.32 -6.08
CA ILE A 97 12.53 13.71 -6.16
C ILE A 97 12.83 14.30 -7.54
N GLU A 98 14.02 14.08 -8.10
CA GLU A 98 14.42 14.61 -9.40
C GLU A 98 13.50 14.09 -10.52
N TYR A 99 13.07 12.83 -10.45
CA TYR A 99 12.13 12.25 -11.42
C TYR A 99 10.73 12.84 -11.29
N LEU A 100 10.29 13.12 -10.06
CA LEU A 100 8.98 13.76 -9.82
C LEU A 100 8.99 15.22 -10.29
N GLU A 101 10.07 15.96 -10.06
CA GLU A 101 10.24 17.33 -10.56
C GLU A 101 10.28 17.37 -12.08
N ALA A 102 11.02 16.46 -12.72
CA ALA A 102 11.04 16.33 -14.18
C ALA A 102 9.65 15.99 -14.74
N ALA A 103 8.87 15.14 -14.07
CA ALA A 103 7.50 14.83 -14.48
C ALA A 103 6.56 16.05 -14.38
N ILE A 104 6.74 16.91 -13.36
CA ILE A 104 6.02 18.19 -13.25
C ILE A 104 6.40 19.10 -14.42
N GLN A 105 7.70 19.27 -14.70
CA GLN A 105 8.16 20.14 -15.79
C GLN A 105 7.64 19.65 -17.15
N TYR A 106 7.70 18.33 -17.40
CA TYR A 106 7.13 17.73 -18.61
C TYR A 106 5.65 18.09 -18.80
N LEU A 107 4.84 18.02 -17.73
CA LEU A 107 3.44 18.40 -17.80
C LEU A 107 3.28 19.88 -18.12
N ILE A 108 4.02 20.77 -17.44
CA ILE A 108 3.98 22.22 -17.68
C ILE A 108 4.30 22.52 -19.16
N ASP A 109 5.40 21.98 -19.67
CA ASP A 109 5.84 22.22 -21.05
C ASP A 109 4.87 21.65 -22.09
N SER A 110 4.14 20.58 -21.74
CA SER A 110 3.14 19.94 -22.61
C SER A 110 1.75 20.57 -22.54
N SER A 111 1.48 21.43 -21.56
CA SER A 111 0.16 22.03 -21.32
C SER A 111 -0.09 23.30 -22.15
N ASP A 112 0.92 23.79 -22.87
CA ASP A 112 0.89 25.00 -23.70
C ASP A 112 0.83 24.72 -25.23
N THR A 113 0.22 23.61 -25.64
CA THR A 113 -0.21 23.34 -27.03
C THR A 113 -1.68 22.96 -27.09
#